data_AF-A0A958VRZ8-F1
#
_entry.id   AF-A0A958VRZ8-F1
#
_cell.length_a   1.000
_cell.length_b   1.000
_cell.length_c   1.000
_cell.angle_alpha   90.00
_cell.angle_beta   90.00
_cell.angle_gamma   90.00
#
_symmetry.space_group_name_H-M   'P 1'
#
loop_
_entity.id
_entity.type
_entity.pdbx_description
1 polymer ?
#
loop_
_entity_poly.entity_id
_entity_poly.type
_entity_poly.pdbx_seq_one_letter_code
_entity_poly.pdbx_strand_id
1 'polypeptide(L)' 'MLLVYTHKITPRLTYTLKHFFTRILQIPVQITTKVEEFVAHNDLKISYTKNPLGNEFFIRSVDLLFEQGIND' A
#
# COMPACT_ATOMS: atom_id res chain seq x y z
N MET A 1 12.50 2.75 -5.23
CA MET A 1 11.70 1.59 -4.73
C MET A 1 10.34 2.13 -4.38
N LEU A 2 9.27 1.56 -4.93
CA LEU A 2 7.91 2.08 -4.72
C LEU A 2 7.52 1.98 -3.24
N LEU A 3 7.24 3.11 -2.60
CA LEU A 3 6.76 3.15 -1.22
C LEU A 3 5.22 3.17 -1.19
N VAL A 4 4.61 2.17 -0.57
CA VAL A 4 3.16 2.11 -0.37
C VAL A 4 2.84 2.37 1.09
N TYR A 5 2.11 3.45 1.37
CA TYR A 5 1.56 3.68 2.70
C TYR A 5 0.20 3.00 2.86
N THR A 6 -0.02 2.39 4.03
CA THR A 6 -1.31 1.86 4.45
C THR A 6 -1.49 2.04 5.95
N HIS A 7 -2.73 1.99 6.43
CA HIS A 7 -3.02 2.08 7.87
C HIS A 7 -2.75 0.76 8.62
N LYS A 8 -2.70 -0.38 7.93
CA LYS A 8 -2.46 -1.69 8.53
C LYS A 8 -1.77 -2.63 7.53
N ILE A 9 -0.71 -3.31 7.97
CA ILE A 9 -0.06 -4.34 7.16
C ILE A 9 -0.70 -5.70 7.47
N THR A 10 -1.12 -6.41 6.43
CA THR A 10 -1.63 -7.79 6.53
C THR A 10 -0.90 -8.71 5.56
N PRO A 11 -0.94 -10.04 5.76
CA PRO A 11 -0.39 -10.99 4.80
C PRO A 11 -1.02 -10.87 3.40
N ARG A 12 -2.34 -10.69 3.33
CA ARG A 12 -3.09 -10.56 2.06
C ARG A 12 -2.67 -9.31 1.28
N LEU A 13 -2.58 -8.17 1.97
CA LEU A 13 -2.09 -6.93 1.37
C LEU A 13 -0.64 -7.07 0.89
N THR A 14 0.23 -7.59 1.76
CA THR A 14 1.66 -7.77 1.45
C THR A 14 1.85 -8.67 0.24
N TYR A 15 1.13 -9.79 0.19
CA TYR A 15 1.16 -10.69 -0.96
C TYR A 15 0.69 -9.98 -2.23
N THR A 16 -0.46 -9.29 -2.17
CA THR A 16 -1.05 -8.62 -3.34
C THR A 16 -0.09 -7.57 -3.92
N LEU A 17 0.47 -6.70 -3.07
CA LEU A 17 1.39 -5.66 -3.51
C LEU A 17 2.70 -6.25 -4.06
N LYS A 18 3.29 -7.26 -3.39
CA LYS A 18 4.51 -7.92 -3.90
C LYS A 18 4.26 -8.71 -5.18
N HIS A 19 3.11 -9.37 -5.30
CA HIS A 19 2.75 -10.12 -6.49
C HIS A 19 2.59 -9.19 -7.69
N PHE A 20 1.84 -8.10 -7.52
CA PHE A 20 1.61 -7.16 -8.61
C PHE A 20 2.87 -6.35 -8.96
N PHE A 21 3.43 -5.62 -8.00
CA PHE A 21 4.55 -4.72 -8.28
C PHE A 21 5.86 -5.47 -8.51
N THR A 22 6.26 -6.36 -7.61
CA THR A 22 7.57 -7.01 -7.70
C THR A 22 7.58 -8.17 -8.67
N ARG A 23 6.58 -9.06 -8.65
CA ARG A 23 6.59 -10.26 -9.51
C ARG A 23 6.12 -9.98 -10.93
N ILE A 24 5.05 -9.22 -11.13
CA ILE A 24 4.51 -8.94 -12.47
C ILE A 24 5.25 -7.74 -13.09
N LEU A 25 5.27 -6.60 -12.41
CA LEU A 25 5.82 -5.36 -12.97
C LEU A 25 7.34 -5.20 -12.80
N GLN A 26 8.01 -6.09 -12.07
CA GLN A 26 9.46 -6.01 -11.77
C GLN A 26 9.88 -4.72 -11.04
N ILE A 27 8.97 -4.13 -10.25
CA ILE A 27 9.19 -2.94 -9.42
C ILE A 27 9.34 -3.37 -7.96
N PRO A 28 10.49 -3.09 -7.31
CA PRO A 28 10.64 -3.30 -5.87
C PRO A 28 9.64 -2.46 -5.09
N VAL A 29 8.90 -3.07 -4.17
CA VAL A 29 7.90 -2.41 -3.33
C VAL A 29 8.25 -2.53 -1.84
N GLN A 30 8.14 -1.42 -1.12
CA GLN A 30 8.19 -1.36 0.33
C GLN A 30 6.84 -0.86 0.85
N ILE A 31 6.38 -1.42 1.97
CA ILE A 31 5.13 -1.04 2.60
C ILE A 31 5.47 -0.38 3.94
N THR A 32 4.85 0.77 4.22
CA THR A 32 4.99 1.46 5.50
C THR A 32 3.62 1.79 6.10
N THR A 33 3.55 1.87 7.43
CA THR A 33 2.42 2.42 8.18
C THR A 33 2.74 3.78 8.80
N LYS A 34 3.94 4.31 8.54
CA LYS A 34 4.39 5.57 9.12
C LYS A 34 4.12 6.70 8.12
N VAL A 35 3.20 7.59 8.49
CA VAL A 35 2.84 8.75 7.66
C VAL A 35 4.06 9.65 7.42
N GLU A 36 4.87 9.87 8.45
CA GLU A 36 6.11 10.66 8.37
C GLU A 36 7.11 10.10 7.34
N GLU A 37 7.29 8.78 7.27
CA GLU A 37 8.14 8.12 6.28
C GLU A 37 7.57 8.31 4.86
N PHE A 38 6.25 8.19 4.71
CA PHE A 38 5.57 8.40 3.44
C PHE A 38 5.66 9.85 2.95
N VAL A 39 5.43 10.81 3.84
CA VAL A 39 5.50 12.25 3.51
C VAL A 39 6.93 12.64 3.12
N ALA A 40 7.93 12.16 3.86
CA ALA A 40 9.35 12.45 3.60
C ALA A 40 9.91 11.74 2.34
N HIS A 41 9.21 10.73 1.81
CA HIS A 41 9.64 10.03 0.60
C HIS A 41 9.40 10.89 -0.66
N ASN A 42 10.46 11.28 -1.37
CA ASN A 42 10.35 12.15 -2.54
C ASN A 42 10.28 11.40 -3.89
N ASP A 43 10.47 10.08 -3.86
CA ASP A 43 10.39 9.21 -5.04
C ASP A 43 8.99 8.60 -5.17
N LEU A 44 8.79 7.67 -6.10
CA LEU A 44 7.52 7.01 -6.39
C LEU A 44 6.85 6.46 -5.12
N LYS A 45 5.67 7.01 -4.80
CA LYS A 45 4.89 6.62 -3.63
C LYS A 45 3.40 6.59 -3.90
N ILE A 46 2.71 5.65 -3.27
CA ILE A 46 1.26 5.44 -3.36
C ILE A 46 0.68 5.37 -1.96
N SER A 47 -0.48 5.98 -1.74
CA SER A 47 -1.28 5.71 -0.54
C SER A 47 -2.38 4.70 -0.87
N TYR A 48 -2.53 3.68 -0.02
CA TYR A 48 -3.58 2.68 -0.09
C TYR A 48 -4.41 2.70 1.19
N THR A 49 -5.34 3.66 1.27
CA THR A 49 -6.14 3.97 2.45
C THR A 49 -7.58 4.37 2.10
N LYS A 50 -8.44 4.57 3.11
CA LYS A 50 -9.83 4.98 2.87
C LYS A 50 -9.98 6.40 2.32
N ASN A 51 -9.09 7.29 2.76
CA ASN A 51 -9.04 8.70 2.40
C ASN A 51 -7.61 9.06 1.95
N PRO A 52 -7.45 10.06 1.05
CA PRO A 52 -6.14 10.57 0.67
C PRO A 52 -5.45 11.28 1.85
N LEU A 53 -4.12 11.35 1.80
CA LEU A 53 -3.29 12.06 2.78
C LEU A 53 -2.95 13.48 2.33
N GLY A 54 -3.08 13.76 1.04
CA GLY A 54 -2.78 15.05 0.42
C GLY A 54 -2.96 14.97 -1.09
N ASN A 55 -1.93 15.38 -1.84
CA ASN A 55 -1.92 15.39 -3.31
C ASN A 55 -0.99 14.29 -3.87
N GLU A 56 -1.09 13.08 -3.34
CA GLU A 56 -0.33 11.91 -3.78
C GLU A 56 -1.10 11.06 -4.80
N PHE A 57 -0.42 10.06 -5.38
CA PHE A 57 -1.12 8.99 -6.10
C PHE A 57 -1.92 8.14 -5.09
N PHE A 58 -3.20 8.44 -4.97
CA PHE A 58 -4.11 7.82 -4.02
C PHE A 58 -4.91 6.69 -4.66
N ILE A 59 -4.89 5.52 -4.02
CA ILE A 59 -5.76 4.39 -4.32
C ILE A 59 -6.64 4.12 -3.09
N ARG A 60 -7.95 4.20 -3.28
CA ARG A 60 -8.90 3.90 -2.20
C ARG A 60 -8.84 2.43 -1.82
N SER A 61 -8.68 2.16 -0.53
CA SER A 61 -8.51 0.80 -0.02
C SER A 61 -9.84 0.05 0.19
N VAL A 62 -9.85 -1.23 -0.17
CA VAL A 62 -10.95 -2.17 0.13
C VAL A 62 -10.70 -2.96 1.42
N ASP A 63 -11.75 -3.24 2.18
CA ASP A 63 -11.65 -3.89 3.50
C ASP A 63 -11.16 -5.34 3.39
N LEU A 64 -11.47 -6.01 2.27
CA LEU A 64 -11.02 -7.35 1.96
C LEU A 64 -9.51 -7.54 2.19
N LEU A 65 -8.66 -6.56 1.89
CA LEU A 65 -7.21 -6.72 2.07
C LEU A 65 -6.77 -6.64 3.54
N PHE A 66 -7.63 -6.20 4.45
CA PHE A 66 -7.33 -6.00 5.88
C PHE A 66 -8.05 -6.98 6.81
N GLU A 67 -9.06 -7.67 6.29
CA GLU A 67 -9.88 -8.63 7.02
C GLU A 67 -9.18 -9.99 7.21
N GLN A 68 -9.58 -10.67 8.28
CA GLN A 68 -9.25 -12.08 8.52
C GLN A 68 -10.44 -12.93 8.07
N GLY A 69 -10.19 -13.91 7.20
CA GLY A 69 -11.25 -14.66 6.54
C GLY A 69 -11.79 -13.95 5.31
N ILE A 70 -12.91 -14.45 4.79
CA ILE A 70 -13.72 -13.83 3.74
C ILE A 70 -15.11 -13.81 4.32
N ASN A 71 -15.64 -12.60 4.53
CA ASN A 71 -17.02 -12.41 4.97
C ASN A 71 -17.87 -12.17 3.72
N ASP A 72 -19.00 -12.87 3.61
CA ASP A 72 -19.98 -12.70 2.53
C ASP A 72 -20.79 -11.41 2.69
#